data_AF-A0AAJ1A4K6-F1
#
_entry.id   AF-A0AAJ1A4K6-F1
#
_cell.length_a   1.000
_cell.length_b   1.000
_cell.length_c   1.000
_cell.angle_alpha   90.00
_cell.angle_beta   90.00
_cell.angle_gamma   90.00
#
_symmetry.space_group_name_H-M   'P 1'
#
loop_
_entity.id
_entity.type
_entity.pdbx_description
1 polymer ?
#
loop_
_entity_poly.entity_id
_entity_poly.type
_entity_poly.pdbx_seq_one_letter_code
_entity_poly.pdbx_strand_id
1 'polypeptide(L)'
;MGGLFSALSSFWSWIVHIFDPLCGPVGIFTWFGQSTILACGDTGWGDEIALGLQVTVSVAIVTLPIGLAIGFLVALGQQSEEKSLRLAAGIYTTIFRGLPELLTLFIIYYGMQMLIQSLLAFIGYDGPPIEINAFLAGVIALSVVFSAYCSEVLLSAFHAIPRGQYEAGDALGLHRGRTLRLIILPQLVRIALPGLTNLWMVLLKDTSYVSIISLADILRQTSVAVRVTKEPFFFYGVACCLYLVLAILSSFLLVYVERWAKRSEVRR
;
A
#
# COMPACT_ATOMS: atom_id res chain seq x y z
N MET A 1 -18.67 26.83 14.39
CA MET A 1 -17.95 25.96 13.43
C MET A 1 -18.08 24.45 13.72
N GLY A 2 -19.05 23.99 14.53
CA GLY A 2 -19.17 22.56 14.89
C GLY A 2 -20.13 21.72 14.03
N GLY A 3 -21.17 22.32 13.44
CA GLY A 3 -22.26 21.57 12.79
C GLY A 3 -21.90 20.87 11.47
N LEU A 4 -21.01 21.48 10.68
CA LEU A 4 -20.55 20.88 9.40
C LEU A 4 -19.57 19.74 9.64
N PHE A 5 -18.66 19.89 10.61
CA PHE A 5 -17.73 18.83 11.02
C PHE A 5 -18.46 17.66 11.67
N SER A 6 -19.49 17.91 12.49
CA SER A 6 -20.32 16.85 13.08
C SER A 6 -21.22 16.15 12.06
N ALA A 7 -21.73 16.89 11.07
CA ALA A 7 -22.50 16.30 9.97
C ALA A 7 -21.61 15.42 9.07
N LEU A 8 -20.39 15.86 8.78
CA LEU A 8 -19.43 15.08 8.01
C LEU A 8 -18.93 13.86 8.78
N SER A 9 -18.68 13.98 10.08
CA SER A 9 -18.26 12.84 10.91
C SER A 9 -19.38 11.81 11.09
N SER A 10 -20.62 12.25 11.28
CA SER A 10 -21.78 11.36 11.39
C SER A 10 -22.14 10.68 10.05
N PHE A 11 -22.01 11.40 8.94
CA PHE A 11 -22.14 10.81 7.61
C PHE A 11 -21.04 9.78 7.33
N TRP A 12 -19.80 10.08 7.73
CA TRP A 12 -18.68 9.17 7.59
C TRP A 12 -18.84 7.92 8.46
N SER A 13 -19.23 8.07 9.73
CA SER A 13 -19.50 6.92 10.61
C SER A 13 -20.65 6.06 10.10
N TRP A 14 -21.68 6.69 9.50
CA TRP A 14 -22.78 5.97 8.87
C TRP A 14 -22.32 5.18 7.63
N ILE A 15 -21.47 5.77 6.77
CA ILE A 15 -20.86 5.07 5.63
C ILE A 15 -19.99 3.92 6.10
N VAL A 16 -19.16 4.12 7.12
CA VAL A 16 -18.27 3.08 7.64
C VAL A 16 -19.09 1.93 8.21
N HIS A 17 -20.13 2.20 8.99
CA HIS A 17 -21.01 1.16 9.51
C HIS A 17 -21.79 0.41 8.43
N ILE A 18 -22.27 1.09 7.39
CA ILE A 18 -23.09 0.43 6.35
C ILE A 18 -22.25 -0.46 5.44
N PHE A 19 -20.98 -0.13 5.25
CA PHE A 19 -20.03 -0.91 4.46
C PHE A 19 -19.08 -1.76 5.30
N ASP A 20 -19.28 -1.86 6.62
CA ASP A 20 -18.50 -2.74 7.48
C ASP A 20 -18.85 -4.20 7.18
N PRO A 21 -17.92 -4.97 6.58
CA PRO A 21 -18.18 -6.35 6.18
C PRO A 21 -18.21 -7.33 7.37
N LEU A 22 -17.78 -6.90 8.56
CA LEU A 22 -17.71 -7.73 9.76
C LEU A 22 -18.84 -7.42 10.75
N CYS A 23 -19.02 -6.16 11.15
CA CYS A 23 -19.99 -5.76 12.19
C CYS A 23 -21.09 -4.82 11.68
N GLY A 24 -21.16 -4.56 10.37
CA GLY A 24 -22.26 -3.81 9.76
C GLY A 24 -23.61 -4.54 9.78
N PRO A 25 -24.68 -3.96 9.21
CA PRO A 25 -26.03 -4.52 9.23
C PRO A 25 -26.18 -5.94 8.66
N VAL A 26 -25.22 -6.36 7.83
CA VAL A 26 -25.12 -7.69 7.21
C VAL A 26 -23.76 -8.36 7.48
N GLY A 27 -23.04 -7.87 8.50
CA GLY A 27 -21.68 -8.27 8.79
C GLY A 27 -21.58 -9.72 9.29
N ILE A 28 -20.54 -10.44 8.88
CA ILE A 28 -20.34 -11.86 9.23
C ILE A 28 -20.30 -12.09 10.74
N PHE A 29 -19.83 -11.12 11.52
CA PHE A 29 -19.75 -11.27 12.98
C PHE A 29 -21.08 -11.11 13.70
N THR A 30 -22.09 -10.53 13.04
CA THR A 30 -23.47 -10.52 13.54
C THR A 30 -24.13 -11.91 13.50
N TRP A 31 -23.55 -12.86 12.74
CA TRP A 31 -24.03 -14.24 12.67
C TRP A 31 -23.49 -15.10 13.81
N PHE A 32 -22.40 -14.66 14.46
CA PHE A 32 -21.92 -15.29 15.69
C PHE A 32 -22.75 -14.76 16.87
N GLY A 33 -23.24 -15.68 17.72
CA GLY A 33 -24.11 -15.31 18.83
C GLY A 33 -23.44 -14.29 19.77
N GLN A 34 -24.26 -13.43 20.42
CA GLN A 34 -23.80 -12.33 21.28
C GLN A 34 -22.90 -12.78 22.46
N SER A 35 -22.89 -14.07 22.80
CA SER A 35 -22.07 -14.65 23.86
C SER A 35 -20.69 -15.15 23.41
N THR A 36 -20.30 -14.91 22.16
CA THR A 36 -19.01 -15.34 21.61
C THR A 36 -17.97 -14.23 21.71
N ILE A 37 -16.69 -14.62 21.87
CA ILE A 37 -15.57 -13.67 21.94
C ILE A 37 -15.35 -12.83 20.66
N LEU A 38 -16.02 -13.18 19.56
CA LEU A 38 -16.04 -12.44 18.28
C LEU A 38 -17.33 -11.63 18.06
N ALA A 39 -18.24 -11.59 19.03
CA ALA A 39 -19.44 -10.77 18.91
C ALA A 39 -19.07 -9.29 18.72
N CYS A 40 -19.92 -8.57 18.00
CA CYS A 40 -19.87 -7.11 17.90
C CYS A 40 -20.50 -6.48 19.16
N GLY A 41 -19.96 -5.36 19.64
CA GLY A 41 -20.36 -4.69 20.88
C GLY A 41 -19.45 -4.97 22.07
N ASP A 42 -19.78 -4.37 23.23
CA ASP A 42 -18.93 -4.26 24.42
C ASP A 42 -18.39 -5.58 25.01
N THR A 43 -18.96 -6.72 24.61
CA THR A 43 -18.63 -8.05 25.12
C THR A 43 -17.72 -8.88 24.20
N GLY A 44 -17.41 -8.41 22.99
CA GLY A 44 -16.60 -9.14 22.02
C GLY A 44 -15.61 -8.25 21.27
N TRP A 45 -14.73 -8.88 20.47
CA TRP A 45 -13.64 -8.21 19.74
C TRP A 45 -13.97 -7.93 18.26
N GLY A 46 -15.22 -8.15 17.86
CA GLY A 46 -15.62 -8.05 16.46
C GLY A 46 -15.40 -6.66 15.88
N ASP A 47 -15.75 -5.63 16.64
CA ASP A 47 -15.69 -4.23 16.22
C ASP A 47 -14.23 -3.77 16.07
N GLU A 48 -13.36 -4.14 17.02
CA GLU A 48 -11.94 -3.82 16.98
C GLU A 48 -11.26 -4.46 15.77
N ILE A 49 -11.59 -5.72 15.48
CA ILE A 49 -11.05 -6.45 14.32
C ILE A 49 -11.57 -5.84 13.00
N ALA A 50 -12.83 -5.41 12.96
CA ALA A 50 -13.42 -4.71 11.82
C ALA A 50 -12.71 -3.37 11.55
N LEU A 51 -12.45 -2.59 12.59
CA LEU A 51 -11.65 -1.36 12.51
C LEU A 51 -10.22 -1.66 12.04
N GLY A 52 -9.61 -2.73 12.55
CA GLY A 52 -8.30 -3.20 12.12
C GLY A 52 -8.27 -3.52 10.61
N LEU A 53 -9.29 -4.21 10.12
CA LEU A 53 -9.47 -4.52 8.70
C LEU A 53 -9.55 -3.26 7.84
N GLN A 54 -10.35 -2.27 8.27
CA GLN A 54 -10.49 -0.99 7.59
C GLN A 54 -9.15 -0.25 7.50
N VAL A 55 -8.37 -0.22 8.59
CA VAL A 55 -7.06 0.42 8.62
C VAL A 55 -6.09 -0.29 7.68
N THR A 56 -6.03 -1.63 7.72
CA THR A 56 -5.18 -2.43 6.83
C THR A 56 -5.49 -2.12 5.35
N VAL A 57 -6.76 -2.13 4.96
CA VAL A 57 -7.18 -1.82 3.58
C VAL A 57 -6.86 -0.37 3.21
N SER A 58 -7.07 0.57 4.12
CA SER A 58 -6.78 1.99 3.89
C SER A 58 -5.28 2.23 3.67
N VAL A 59 -4.43 1.61 4.47
CA VAL A 59 -2.97 1.69 4.30
C VAL A 59 -2.56 1.12 2.93
N ALA A 60 -3.10 -0.04 2.54
CA ALA A 60 -2.76 -0.67 1.27
C ALA A 60 -3.17 0.21 0.07
N ILE A 61 -4.41 0.72 0.08
CA ILE A 61 -4.96 1.54 -1.02
C ILE A 61 -4.23 2.88 -1.15
N VAL A 62 -3.83 3.52 -0.06
CA VAL A 62 -3.09 4.79 -0.10
C VAL A 62 -1.63 4.59 -0.48
N THR A 63 -1.00 3.51 0.00
CA THR A 63 0.39 3.19 -0.31
C THR A 63 0.60 2.87 -1.78
N LEU A 64 -0.33 2.13 -2.40
CA LEU A 64 -0.21 1.69 -3.80
C LEU A 64 0.06 2.82 -4.80
N PRO A 65 -0.76 3.89 -4.93
CA PRO A 65 -0.52 4.94 -5.92
C PRO A 65 0.75 5.74 -5.65
N ILE A 66 1.10 5.99 -4.39
CA ILE A 66 2.32 6.71 -4.01
C ILE A 66 3.55 5.87 -4.39
N GLY A 67 3.55 4.60 -4.01
CA GLY A 67 4.59 3.65 -4.33
C GLY A 67 4.75 3.41 -5.84
N LEU A 68 3.64 3.31 -6.59
CA LEU A 68 3.65 3.22 -8.06
C LEU A 68 4.24 4.48 -8.70
N ALA A 69 3.87 5.67 -8.22
CA ALA A 69 4.38 6.93 -8.75
C ALA A 69 5.90 7.05 -8.52
N ILE A 70 6.36 6.80 -7.29
CA ILE A 70 7.79 6.82 -6.96
C ILE A 70 8.53 5.73 -7.75
N GLY A 71 7.98 4.52 -7.82
CA GLY A 71 8.59 3.39 -8.53
C GLY A 71 8.75 3.67 -10.01
N PHE A 72 7.77 4.33 -10.63
CA PHE A 72 7.85 4.78 -12.02
C PHE A 72 8.94 5.83 -12.23
N LEU A 73 9.04 6.83 -11.34
CA LEU A 73 10.11 7.84 -11.42
C LEU A 73 11.50 7.21 -11.25
N VAL A 74 11.65 6.27 -10.33
CA VAL A 74 12.90 5.52 -10.13
C VAL A 74 13.24 4.69 -11.37
N ALA A 75 12.26 4.00 -11.98
CA ALA A 75 12.46 3.23 -13.20
C ALA A 75 12.88 4.09 -14.40
N LEU A 76 12.36 5.32 -14.50
CA LEU A 76 12.82 6.30 -15.49
C LEU A 76 14.25 6.77 -15.18
N GLY A 77 14.57 7.01 -13.91
CA GLY A 77 15.91 7.38 -13.48
C GLY A 77 16.97 6.31 -13.83
N GLN A 78 16.64 5.03 -13.65
CA GLN A 78 17.52 3.91 -14.03
C GLN A 78 17.77 3.82 -15.54
N GLN A 79 16.84 4.28 -16.37
CA GLN A 79 16.98 4.31 -17.83
C GLN A 79 17.62 5.59 -18.36
N SER A 80 17.89 6.57 -17.50
CA SER A 80 18.50 7.83 -17.92
C SER A 80 19.86 7.61 -18.58
N GLU A 81 20.15 8.41 -19.60
CA GLU A 81 21.48 8.49 -20.21
C GLU A 81 22.51 9.06 -19.20
N GLU A 82 22.04 9.92 -18.29
CA GLU A 82 22.83 10.58 -17.27
C GLU A 82 23.27 9.58 -16.18
N LYS A 83 24.58 9.49 -15.96
CA LYS A 83 25.19 8.46 -15.11
C LYS A 83 24.86 8.65 -13.63
N SER A 84 24.78 9.88 -13.14
CA SER A 84 24.53 10.17 -11.73
C SER A 84 23.10 9.79 -11.31
N LEU A 85 22.11 10.04 -12.15
CA LEU A 85 20.71 9.71 -11.92
C LEU A 85 20.50 8.20 -11.96
N ARG A 86 21.12 7.52 -12.93
CA ARG A 86 21.11 6.06 -13.03
C ARG A 86 21.77 5.42 -11.80
N LEU A 87 22.90 5.96 -11.36
CA LEU A 87 23.60 5.49 -10.15
C LEU A 87 22.76 5.73 -8.89
N ALA A 88 22.18 6.92 -8.72
CA ALA A 88 21.33 7.25 -7.59
C ALA A 88 20.10 6.35 -7.50
N ALA A 89 19.44 6.11 -8.64
CA ALA A 89 18.30 5.20 -8.72
C ALA A 89 18.71 3.75 -8.40
N GLY A 90 19.87 3.29 -8.89
CA GLY A 90 20.39 1.96 -8.57
C GLY A 90 20.80 1.79 -7.11
N ILE A 91 21.39 2.81 -6.48
CA ILE A 91 21.70 2.81 -5.04
C ILE A 91 20.40 2.73 -4.24
N TYR A 92 19.41 3.55 -4.58
CA TYR A 92 18.09 3.54 -3.96
C TYR A 92 17.47 2.13 -3.98
N THR A 93 17.37 1.50 -5.15
CA THR A 93 16.76 0.18 -5.25
C THR A 93 17.56 -0.90 -4.54
N THR A 94 18.89 -0.83 -4.59
CA THR A 94 19.78 -1.79 -3.90
C THR A 94 19.59 -1.72 -2.38
N ILE A 95 19.50 -0.52 -1.81
CA ILE A 95 19.32 -0.34 -0.36
C ILE A 95 17.94 -0.87 0.06
N PHE A 96 16.87 -0.37 -0.55
CA PHE A 96 15.52 -0.66 -0.06
C PHE A 96 15.04 -2.08 -0.36
N ARG A 97 15.60 -2.76 -1.37
CA ARG A 97 15.37 -4.19 -1.62
C ARG A 97 16.31 -5.10 -0.83
N GLY A 98 17.45 -4.57 -0.37
CA GLY A 98 18.45 -5.33 0.38
C GLY A 98 18.21 -5.33 1.89
N LEU A 99 17.47 -4.34 2.41
CA LEU A 99 17.15 -4.23 3.84
C LEU A 99 15.86 -5.00 4.20
N PRO A 100 15.77 -5.53 5.44
CA PRO A 100 14.50 -6.03 5.96
C PRO A 100 13.45 -4.91 6.02
N GLU A 101 12.25 -5.18 5.49
CA GLU A 101 11.20 -4.17 5.32
C GLU A 101 10.73 -3.60 6.66
N LEU A 102 10.64 -4.45 7.69
CA LEU A 102 10.36 -4.02 9.06
C LEU A 102 11.44 -3.05 9.59
N LEU A 103 12.71 -3.31 9.32
CA LEU A 103 13.80 -2.42 9.72
C LEU A 103 13.68 -1.07 8.99
N THR A 104 13.37 -1.09 7.70
CA THR A 104 13.15 0.12 6.92
C THR A 104 11.99 0.94 7.49
N LEU A 105 10.91 0.29 7.90
CA LEU A 105 9.77 0.94 8.53
C LEU A 105 10.18 1.67 9.81
N PHE A 106 10.98 1.04 10.68
CA PHE A 106 11.50 1.72 11.87
C PHE A 106 12.40 2.91 11.54
N ILE A 107 13.32 2.74 10.60
CA ILE A 107 14.24 3.82 10.20
C ILE A 107 13.44 5.01 9.68
N ILE A 108 12.41 4.77 8.87
CA ILE A 108 11.58 5.85 8.32
C ILE A 108 10.69 6.46 9.40
N TYR A 109 10.04 5.65 10.24
CA TYR A 109 9.19 6.15 11.32
C TYR A 109 9.95 7.07 12.29
N TYR A 110 11.03 6.56 12.88
CA TYR A 110 11.82 7.33 13.85
C TYR A 110 12.70 8.39 13.17
N GLY A 111 13.26 8.07 12.01
CA GLY A 111 14.14 8.97 11.27
C GLY A 111 13.41 10.18 10.70
N MET A 112 12.17 10.02 10.23
CA MET A 112 11.35 11.14 9.76
C MET A 112 11.02 12.10 10.89
N GLN A 113 10.67 11.57 12.07
CA GLN A 113 10.43 12.41 13.25
C GLN A 113 11.70 13.19 13.63
N MET A 114 12.85 12.52 13.66
CA MET A 114 14.14 13.17 13.94
C MET A 114 14.50 14.24 12.90
N LEU A 115 14.29 13.96 11.60
CA LEU A 115 14.57 14.88 10.50
C LEU A 115 13.69 16.13 10.58
N ILE A 116 12.38 15.95 10.76
CA ILE A 116 11.43 17.06 10.90
C ILE A 116 11.85 17.93 12.09
N GLN A 117 12.10 17.32 13.26
CA GLN A 117 12.55 18.04 14.44
C GLN A 117 13.86 18.80 14.24
N SER A 118 14.84 18.20 13.55
CA SER A 118 16.10 18.86 13.24
C SER A 118 15.92 20.06 12.29
N LEU A 119 15.05 19.93 11.28
CA LEU A 119 14.71 21.03 10.38
C LEU A 119 13.97 22.15 11.10
N LEU A 120 13.03 21.82 12.01
CA LEU A 120 12.32 22.78 12.85
C LEU A 120 13.27 23.52 13.81
N ALA A 121 14.21 22.82 14.43
CA ALA A 121 15.24 23.45 15.24
C ALA A 121 16.13 24.39 14.42
N PHE A 122 16.48 24.01 13.18
CA PHE A 122 17.27 24.85 12.28
C PHE A 122 16.57 26.17 11.90
N ILE A 123 15.23 26.16 11.80
CA ILE A 123 14.42 27.37 11.55
C ILE A 123 14.01 28.11 12.84
N GLY A 124 14.57 27.73 14.00
CA GLY A 124 14.35 28.41 15.28
C GLY A 124 13.04 28.07 15.99
N TYR A 125 12.44 26.91 15.68
CA TYR A 125 11.26 26.42 16.40
C TYR A 125 11.67 25.62 17.64
N ASP A 126 11.45 26.21 18.82
CA ASP A 126 11.73 25.59 20.14
C ASP A 126 10.47 24.95 20.77
N GLY A 127 9.44 24.67 19.97
CA GLY A 127 8.21 24.05 20.46
C GLY A 127 8.35 22.56 20.79
N PRO A 128 7.30 21.95 21.36
CA PRO A 128 7.30 20.53 21.68
C PRO A 128 7.45 19.67 20.42
N PRO A 129 7.96 18.43 20.55
CA PRO A 129 8.15 17.56 19.40
C PRO A 129 6.88 17.31 18.61
N ILE A 130 6.95 17.45 17.30
CA ILE A 130 5.85 17.11 16.41
C ILE A 130 5.80 15.59 16.28
N GLU A 131 4.76 14.99 16.85
CA GLU A 131 4.49 13.57 16.68
C GLU A 131 3.91 13.33 15.28
N ILE A 132 4.57 12.45 14.53
CA ILE A 132 4.10 12.05 13.21
C ILE A 132 3.00 11.02 13.38
N ASN A 133 1.90 11.21 12.67
CA ASN A 133 0.82 10.24 12.63
C ASN A 133 1.34 8.87 12.12
N ALA A 134 1.14 7.81 12.90
CA ALA A 134 1.61 6.46 12.58
C ALA A 134 1.08 5.92 11.24
N PHE A 135 -0.13 6.31 10.83
CA PHE A 135 -0.68 5.98 9.51
C PHE A 135 0.16 6.61 8.40
N LEU A 136 0.47 7.90 8.51
CA LEU A 136 1.25 8.62 7.50
C LEU A 136 2.69 8.07 7.42
N ALA A 137 3.33 7.87 8.56
CA ALA A 137 4.66 7.30 8.62
C ALA A 137 4.71 5.87 8.03
N GLY A 138 3.70 5.04 8.34
CA GLY A 138 3.55 3.71 7.76
C GLY A 138 3.35 3.74 6.25
N VAL A 139 2.46 4.60 5.74
CA VAL A 139 2.24 4.79 4.29
C VAL A 139 3.52 5.21 3.58
N ILE A 140 4.27 6.18 4.13
CA ILE A 140 5.52 6.63 3.51
C ILE A 140 6.56 5.51 3.53
N ALA A 141 6.71 4.82 4.67
CA ALA A 141 7.65 3.72 4.80
C ALA A 141 7.39 2.60 3.80
N LEU A 142 6.15 2.12 3.74
CA LEU A 142 5.75 1.07 2.81
C LEU A 142 5.82 1.54 1.36
N SER A 143 5.53 2.81 1.07
CA SER A 143 5.65 3.37 -0.29
C SER A 143 7.10 3.37 -0.79
N VAL A 144 8.05 3.72 0.07
CA VAL A 144 9.48 3.70 -0.25
C VAL A 144 9.95 2.27 -0.55
N VAL A 145 9.61 1.31 0.31
CA VAL A 145 9.96 -0.12 0.08
C VAL A 145 9.28 -0.64 -1.19
N PHE A 146 7.96 -0.46 -1.32
CA PHE A 146 7.18 -0.92 -2.46
C PHE A 146 7.69 -0.32 -3.77
N SER A 147 8.01 0.98 -3.79
CA SER A 147 8.50 1.66 -5.00
C SER A 147 9.83 1.09 -5.50
N ALA A 148 10.71 0.63 -4.61
CA ALA A 148 11.96 0.00 -5.00
C ALA A 148 11.72 -1.29 -5.79
N TYR A 149 10.84 -2.18 -5.29
CA TYR A 149 10.44 -3.39 -6.01
C TYR A 149 9.62 -3.07 -7.28
N CYS A 150 8.71 -2.11 -7.21
CA CYS A 150 7.91 -1.65 -8.34
C CYS A 150 8.79 -1.15 -9.49
N SER A 151 9.85 -0.40 -9.18
CA SER A 151 10.74 0.16 -10.20
C SER A 151 11.44 -0.92 -11.04
N GLU A 152 11.69 -2.08 -10.45
CA GLU A 152 12.38 -3.22 -11.10
C GLU A 152 11.45 -4.04 -11.97
N VAL A 153 10.19 -4.19 -11.54
CA VAL A 153 9.12 -4.74 -12.38
C VAL A 153 8.91 -3.83 -13.59
N LEU A 154 8.84 -2.52 -13.37
CA LEU A 154 8.71 -1.54 -14.46
C LEU A 154 9.94 -1.56 -15.38
N LEU A 155 11.16 -1.62 -14.83
CA LEU A 155 12.39 -1.69 -15.62
C LEU A 155 12.42 -2.95 -16.50
N SER A 156 12.05 -4.09 -15.93
CA SER A 156 11.94 -5.35 -16.67
C SER A 156 10.92 -5.24 -17.80
N ALA A 157 9.79 -4.58 -17.54
CA ALA A 157 8.77 -4.31 -18.56
C ALA A 157 9.26 -3.33 -19.64
N PHE A 158 10.06 -2.33 -19.29
CA PHE A 158 10.69 -1.42 -20.27
C PHE A 158 11.64 -2.18 -21.20
N HIS A 159 12.48 -3.06 -20.65
CA HIS A 159 13.41 -3.88 -21.45
C HIS A 159 12.72 -4.89 -22.35
N ALA A 160 11.51 -5.34 -21.99
CA ALA A 160 10.72 -6.23 -22.83
C ALA A 160 10.12 -5.54 -24.07
N ILE A 161 10.03 -4.21 -24.10
CA ILE A 161 9.51 -3.47 -25.25
C ILE A 161 10.58 -3.42 -26.35
N PRO A 162 10.28 -3.90 -27.58
CA PRO A 162 11.25 -3.88 -28.68
C PRO A 162 11.71 -2.47 -29.04
N ARG A 163 13.02 -2.31 -29.31
CA ARG A 163 13.61 -1.01 -29.72
C ARG A 163 12.93 -0.41 -30.95
N GLY A 164 12.42 -1.24 -31.86
CA GLY A 164 11.66 -0.80 -33.03
C GLY A 164 10.43 0.07 -32.71
N GLN A 165 9.84 -0.03 -31.51
CA GLN A 165 8.75 0.86 -31.08
C GLN A 165 9.24 2.30 -30.87
N TYR A 166 10.46 2.46 -30.35
CA TYR A 166 11.08 3.77 -30.17
C TYR A 166 11.49 4.36 -31.52
N GLU A 167 12.09 3.54 -32.39
CA GLU A 167 12.50 3.92 -33.76
C GLU A 167 11.30 4.29 -34.64
N ALA A 168 10.16 3.58 -34.51
CA ALA A 168 8.94 3.92 -35.22
C ALA A 168 8.37 5.28 -34.77
N GLY A 169 8.44 5.60 -33.48
CA GLY A 169 8.05 6.93 -32.97
C GLY A 169 8.93 8.04 -33.57
N ASP A 170 10.24 7.80 -33.65
CA ASP A 170 11.19 8.73 -34.25
C ASP A 170 10.96 8.93 -35.76
N ALA A 171 10.69 7.84 -36.49
CA ALA A 171 10.34 7.86 -37.91
C ALA A 171 9.04 8.64 -38.21
N LEU A 172 8.12 8.71 -37.24
CA LEU A 172 6.91 9.52 -37.30
C LEU A 172 7.11 10.98 -36.84
N GLY A 173 8.35 11.37 -36.52
CA GLY A 173 8.69 12.71 -36.03
C GLY A 173 8.22 13.00 -34.60
N LEU A 174 7.91 11.97 -33.81
CA LEU A 174 7.52 12.14 -32.41
C LEU A 174 8.76 12.32 -31.53
N HIS A 175 8.82 13.42 -30.79
CA HIS A 175 9.89 13.60 -29.79
C HIS A 175 9.77 12.55 -28.67
N ARG A 176 10.90 12.25 -27.99
CA ARG A 176 11.03 11.20 -26.97
C ARG A 176 9.90 11.14 -25.93
N GLY A 177 9.44 12.28 -25.41
CA GLY A 177 8.36 12.33 -24.42
C GLY A 177 6.99 11.96 -24.98
N ARG A 178 6.71 12.32 -26.25
CA ARG A 178 5.48 11.94 -26.95
C ARG A 178 5.49 10.47 -27.33
N THR A 179 6.63 9.95 -27.78
CA THR A 179 6.87 8.51 -27.99
C THR A 179 6.65 7.74 -26.69
N LEU A 180 7.22 8.21 -25.57
CA LEU A 180 7.03 7.59 -24.26
C LEU A 180 5.54 7.55 -23.87
N ARG A 181 4.83 8.67 -23.94
CA ARG A 181 3.43 8.77 -23.48
C ARG A 181 2.44 8.02 -24.37
N LEU A 182 2.61 8.07 -25.69
CA LEU A 182 1.62 7.56 -26.65
C LEU A 182 1.89 6.12 -27.08
N ILE A 183 3.16 5.69 -27.16
CA ILE A 183 3.54 4.39 -27.71
C ILE A 183 4.02 3.46 -26.59
N ILE A 184 4.98 3.91 -25.78
CA ILE A 184 5.68 3.05 -24.82
C ILE A 184 4.84 2.82 -23.56
N LEU A 185 4.30 3.88 -22.95
CA LEU A 185 3.59 3.80 -21.67
C LEU A 185 2.37 2.84 -21.71
N PRO A 186 1.52 2.84 -22.76
CA PRO A 186 0.43 1.87 -22.85
C PRO A 186 0.91 0.41 -22.94
N GLN A 187 2.04 0.15 -23.61
CA GLN A 187 2.65 -1.18 -23.70
C GLN A 187 3.28 -1.58 -22.36
N LEU A 188 4.01 -0.65 -21.74
CA LEU A 188 4.65 -0.82 -20.45
C LEU A 188 3.67 -1.25 -19.38
N VAL A 189 2.54 -0.54 -19.24
CA VAL A 189 1.51 -0.86 -18.24
C VAL A 189 1.02 -2.29 -18.40
N ARG A 190 0.81 -2.77 -19.64
CA ARG A 190 0.33 -4.13 -19.91
C ARG A 190 1.37 -5.19 -19.56
N ILE A 191 2.63 -4.97 -19.93
CA ILE A 191 3.73 -5.90 -19.66
C ILE A 191 4.03 -5.96 -18.16
N ALA A 192 3.97 -4.82 -17.46
CA ALA A 192 4.25 -4.73 -16.02
C ALA A 192 3.09 -5.27 -15.16
N LEU A 193 1.85 -5.26 -15.66
CA LEU A 193 0.64 -5.55 -14.87
C LEU A 193 0.69 -6.87 -14.07
N PRO A 194 1.17 -8.02 -14.62
CA PRO A 194 1.27 -9.25 -13.86
C PRO A 194 2.26 -9.14 -12.69
N GLY A 195 3.40 -8.47 -12.91
CA GLY A 195 4.38 -8.22 -11.86
C GLY A 195 3.86 -7.26 -10.79
N LEU A 196 3.16 -6.20 -11.19
CA LEU A 196 2.53 -5.24 -10.26
C LEU A 196 1.42 -5.91 -9.43
N THR A 197 0.67 -6.82 -10.02
CA THR A 197 -0.35 -7.65 -9.34
C THR A 197 0.28 -8.51 -8.25
N ASN A 198 1.44 -9.11 -8.52
CA ASN A 198 2.17 -9.86 -7.51
C ASN A 198 2.68 -8.95 -6.38
N LEU A 199 3.21 -7.77 -6.71
CA LEU A 199 3.64 -6.80 -5.70
C LEU A 199 2.50 -6.28 -4.83
N TRP A 200 1.29 -6.14 -5.37
CA TRP A 200 0.11 -5.82 -4.57
C TRP A 200 -0.16 -6.87 -3.48
N MET A 201 -0.03 -8.17 -3.81
CA MET A 201 -0.22 -9.25 -2.84
C MET A 201 0.84 -9.26 -1.74
N VAL A 202 2.05 -8.82 -2.05
CA VAL A 202 3.14 -8.62 -1.09
C VAL A 202 2.80 -7.43 -0.20
N LEU A 203 2.48 -6.28 -0.79
CA LEU A 203 2.10 -5.06 -0.07
C LEU A 203 0.95 -5.29 0.93
N LEU A 204 -0.09 -6.04 0.54
CA LEU A 204 -1.21 -6.39 1.43
C LEU A 204 -0.79 -7.19 2.67
N LYS A 205 0.33 -7.92 2.61
CA LYS A 205 0.88 -8.64 3.77
C LYS A 205 1.79 -7.72 4.56
N ASP A 206 2.58 -6.89 3.88
CA ASP A 206 3.53 -5.97 4.51
C ASP A 206 2.82 -4.85 5.28
N THR A 207 1.55 -4.55 4.95
CA THR A 207 0.73 -3.67 5.79
C THR A 207 0.67 -4.13 7.23
N SER A 208 0.88 -5.42 7.51
CA SER A 208 0.91 -5.95 8.86
C SER A 208 2.10 -5.45 9.70
N TYR A 209 3.16 -4.93 9.07
CA TYR A 209 4.31 -4.34 9.78
C TYR A 209 3.97 -3.04 10.50
N VAL A 210 2.94 -2.31 10.06
CA VAL A 210 2.49 -1.08 10.75
C VAL A 210 1.97 -1.35 12.15
N SER A 211 1.58 -2.59 12.45
CA SER A 211 1.17 -3.03 13.79
C SER A 211 2.23 -2.75 14.85
N ILE A 212 3.51 -2.78 14.46
CA ILE A 212 4.65 -2.67 15.37
C ILE A 212 4.90 -1.21 15.78
N ILE A 213 4.56 -0.25 14.91
CA ILE A 213 4.50 1.18 15.26
C ILE A 213 3.16 1.58 15.91
N SER A 214 2.46 0.60 16.47
CA SER A 214 1.19 0.77 17.20
C SER A 214 0.01 1.30 16.37
N LEU A 215 0.07 1.21 15.04
CA LEU A 215 -1.11 1.46 14.22
C LEU A 215 -2.12 0.32 14.41
N ALA A 216 -3.39 0.67 14.61
CA ALA A 216 -4.47 -0.28 14.93
C ALA A 216 -4.98 -1.03 13.69
N ASP A 217 -4.12 -1.85 13.08
CA ASP A 217 -4.44 -2.76 11.98
C ASP A 217 -4.96 -4.12 12.49
N ILE A 218 -5.26 -5.06 11.58
CA ILE A 218 -5.71 -6.42 11.94
C ILE A 218 -4.74 -7.07 12.95
N LEU A 219 -3.42 -7.10 12.66
CA LEU A 219 -2.48 -7.79 13.54
C LEU A 219 -2.39 -7.13 14.91
N ARG A 220 -2.44 -5.79 14.98
CA ARG A 220 -2.44 -5.06 16.25
C ARG A 220 -3.64 -5.43 17.09
N GLN A 221 -4.84 -5.42 16.51
CA GLN A 221 -6.09 -5.71 17.23
C GLN A 221 -6.14 -7.16 17.69
N THR A 222 -5.76 -8.10 16.82
CA THR A 222 -5.56 -9.50 17.18
C THR A 222 -4.58 -9.64 18.34
N SER A 223 -3.44 -8.95 18.31
CA SER A 223 -2.44 -9.02 19.38
C SER A 223 -2.94 -8.46 20.71
N VAL A 224 -3.78 -7.43 20.70
CA VAL A 224 -4.44 -6.93 21.93
C VAL A 224 -5.43 -7.97 22.44
N ALA A 225 -6.28 -8.51 21.57
CA ALA A 225 -7.28 -9.52 21.93
C ALA A 225 -6.63 -10.74 22.59
N VAL A 226 -5.55 -11.25 22.01
CA VAL A 226 -4.75 -12.36 22.57
C VAL A 226 -4.21 -12.04 23.96
N ARG A 227 -3.72 -10.81 24.18
CA ARG A 227 -3.18 -10.41 25.48
C ARG A 227 -4.25 -10.37 26.57
N VAL A 228 -5.49 -10.03 26.22
CA VAL A 228 -6.62 -9.95 27.16
C VAL A 228 -7.25 -11.32 27.38
N THR A 229 -7.63 -12.00 26.31
CA THR A 229 -8.38 -13.28 26.35
C THR A 229 -7.51 -14.50 26.62
N LYS A 230 -6.19 -14.39 26.39
CA LYS A 230 -5.23 -15.49 26.48
C LYS A 230 -5.47 -16.63 25.48
N GLU A 231 -6.14 -16.35 24.37
CA GLU A 231 -6.47 -17.33 23.31
C GLU A 231 -5.67 -17.09 22.00
N PRO A 232 -4.34 -17.32 21.97
CA PRO A 232 -3.50 -16.99 20.80
C PRO A 232 -3.87 -17.74 19.53
N PHE A 233 -4.14 -19.06 19.63
CA PHE A 233 -4.42 -19.88 18.45
C PHE A 233 -5.69 -19.42 17.73
N PHE A 234 -6.73 -19.11 18.50
CA PHE A 234 -8.02 -18.67 17.96
C PHE A 234 -7.88 -17.32 17.23
N PHE A 235 -7.34 -16.30 17.90
CA PHE A 235 -7.27 -14.95 17.35
C PHE A 235 -6.29 -14.83 16.17
N TYR A 236 -5.11 -15.46 16.23
CA TYR A 236 -4.22 -15.49 15.06
C TYR A 236 -4.79 -16.34 13.91
N GLY A 237 -5.60 -17.36 14.21
CA GLY A 237 -6.38 -18.09 13.21
C GLY A 237 -7.39 -17.19 12.49
N VAL A 238 -8.13 -16.37 13.25
CA VAL A 238 -9.06 -15.37 12.68
C VAL A 238 -8.31 -14.35 11.81
N ALA A 239 -7.19 -13.81 12.29
CA ALA A 239 -6.36 -12.90 11.49
C ALA A 239 -5.87 -13.53 10.18
N CYS A 240 -5.41 -14.79 10.23
CA CYS A 240 -5.00 -15.56 9.06
C CYS A 240 -6.15 -15.70 8.05
N CYS A 241 -7.35 -16.05 8.51
CA CYS A 241 -8.53 -16.12 7.66
C CYS A 241 -8.87 -14.77 7.03
N LEU A 242 -8.79 -13.66 7.76
CA LEU A 242 -9.06 -12.33 7.23
C LEU A 242 -8.06 -11.92 6.15
N TYR A 243 -6.75 -12.10 6.38
CA TYR A 243 -5.74 -11.85 5.36
C TYR A 243 -5.91 -12.75 4.13
N LEU A 244 -6.33 -14.02 4.33
CA LEU A 244 -6.61 -14.94 3.23
C LEU A 244 -7.82 -14.48 2.40
N VAL A 245 -8.91 -14.07 3.05
CA VAL A 245 -10.10 -13.52 2.38
C VAL A 245 -9.73 -12.27 1.59
N LEU A 246 -8.98 -11.34 2.17
CA LEU A 246 -8.48 -10.15 1.48
C LEU A 246 -7.65 -10.50 0.24
N ALA A 247 -6.76 -11.49 0.35
CA ALA A 247 -5.93 -11.95 -0.75
C ALA A 247 -6.77 -12.61 -1.86
N ILE A 248 -7.75 -13.44 -1.50
CA ILE A 248 -8.66 -14.09 -2.46
C ILE A 248 -9.51 -13.05 -3.20
N LEU A 249 -10.13 -12.13 -2.47
CA LEU A 249 -10.93 -11.04 -3.05
C LEU A 249 -10.08 -10.18 -4.00
N SER A 250 -8.87 -9.81 -3.57
CA SER A 250 -7.91 -9.09 -4.40
C SER A 250 -7.54 -9.87 -5.66
N SER A 251 -7.33 -11.18 -5.54
CA SER A 251 -6.95 -12.04 -6.67
C SER A 251 -8.04 -12.06 -7.75
N PHE A 252 -9.31 -12.18 -7.35
CA PHE A 252 -10.43 -12.11 -8.29
C PHE A 252 -10.49 -10.77 -9.04
N LEU A 253 -10.33 -9.65 -8.32
CA LEU A 253 -10.31 -8.32 -8.92
C LEU A 253 -9.14 -8.16 -9.89
N LEU A 254 -7.95 -8.62 -9.51
CA LEU A 254 -6.74 -8.49 -10.32
C LEU A 254 -6.77 -9.36 -11.58
N VAL A 255 -7.28 -10.60 -11.48
CA VAL A 255 -7.48 -11.46 -12.67
C VAL A 255 -8.46 -10.82 -13.64
N TYR A 256 -9.50 -10.14 -13.15
CA TYR A 256 -10.42 -9.39 -14.00
C TYR A 256 -9.71 -8.23 -14.71
N VAL A 257 -8.93 -7.44 -13.99
CA VAL A 257 -8.13 -6.32 -14.53
C VAL A 257 -7.11 -6.82 -15.57
N GLU A 258 -6.43 -7.93 -15.29
CA GLU A 258 -5.46 -8.54 -16.19
C GLU A 258 -6.11 -9.03 -17.49
N ARG A 259 -7.25 -9.71 -17.40
CA ARG A 259 -8.02 -10.15 -18.58
C ARG A 259 -8.48 -8.97 -19.41
N TRP A 260 -8.96 -7.90 -18.78
CA TRP A 260 -9.37 -6.68 -19.47
C TRP A 260 -8.18 -6.04 -20.21
N ALA A 261 -7.01 -5.96 -19.58
CA ALA A 261 -5.82 -5.40 -20.21
C ALA A 261 -5.36 -6.20 -21.43
N LYS A 262 -5.43 -7.55 -21.38
CA LYS A 262 -5.00 -8.45 -22.47
C LYS A 262 -5.97 -8.49 -23.68
N ARG A 263 -7.23 -8.05 -23.54
CA ARG A 263 -8.21 -8.05 -24.67
C ARG A 263 -7.79 -7.22 -25.89
N SER A 264 -6.80 -6.35 -25.74
CA SER A 264 -6.31 -5.46 -26.79
C SER A 264 -5.07 -5.99 -27.53
N GLU A 265 -4.59 -7.20 -27.20
CA GLU A 265 -3.72 -7.95 -28.10
C GLU A 265 -4.55 -8.48 -29.26
N VAL A 266 -4.38 -7.88 -30.44
CA VAL A 266 -4.83 -8.49 -31.69
C VAL A 266 -4.15 -9.85 -31.75
N ARG A 267 -4.97 -10.90 -31.59
CA ARG A 267 -4.62 -12.30 -31.79
C ARG A 267 -3.93 -12.41 -33.15
N ARG A 268 -2.60 -12.46 -33.16
CA ARG A 268 -1.81 -12.83 -34.35
C ARG A 268 -1.72 -14.33 -34.43
#